data_AF-A0A6P0TCA8-F1
#
_entry.id   AF-A0A6P0TCA8-F1
#
_cell.length_a   1.000
_cell.length_b   1.000
_cell.length_c   1.000
_cell.angle_alpha   90.00
_cell.angle_beta   90.00
_cell.angle_gamma   90.00
#
_symmetry.space_group_name_H-M   'P 1'
#
loop_
_entity.id
_entity.type
_entity.pdbx_description
1 polymer ?
#
loop_
_entity_poly.entity_id
_entity_poly.type
_entity_poly.pdbx_seq_one_letter_code
_entity_poly.pdbx_strand_id
1 'polypeptide(L)'
;YQSWNQAIPSLNDRLLRLRFEDVLADRRRACQQIKALISLDYNPSKQELSFEELHKKDPQHIRSGKANGWEKYYTDNQLSLLWELHSATMQQFGYEMPK
;
A
#
# COMPACT_ATOMS: atom_id res chain seq x y z
N TYR A 1 14.63 4.82 20.77
CA TYR A 1 13.61 4.78 19.71
C TYR A 1 13.76 3.47 18.95
N GLN A 2 12.82 2.55 19.11
CA GLN A 2 12.80 1.28 18.37
C GLN A 2 12.24 1.58 16.97
N SER A 3 12.87 1.11 15.90
CA SER A 3 12.28 1.29 14.57
C SER A 3 10.98 0.50 14.53
N TRP A 4 9.90 1.06 13.95
CA TRP A 4 8.61 0.37 13.88
C TRP A 4 8.74 -1.04 13.30
N ASN A 5 9.66 -1.24 12.35
CA ASN A 5 9.95 -2.55 11.75
C ASN A 5 10.44 -3.60 12.76
N GLN A 6 11.20 -3.19 13.79
CA GLN A 6 11.63 -4.09 14.87
C GLN A 6 10.50 -4.41 15.85
N ALA A 7 9.50 -3.54 15.96
CA ALA A 7 8.35 -3.75 16.83
C ALA A 7 7.27 -4.62 16.16
N ILE A 8 7.19 -4.69 14.83
CA ILE A 8 6.17 -5.45 14.09
C ILE A 8 6.04 -6.91 14.59
N PRO A 9 7.13 -7.70 14.75
CA PRO A 9 7.01 -9.08 15.23
C PRO A 9 6.39 -9.19 16.63
N SER A 10 6.56 -8.15 17.47
CA SER A 10 5.98 -8.12 18.82
C SER A 10 4.54 -7.63 18.87
N LEU A 11 4.05 -7.01 17.80
CA LEU A 11 2.71 -6.45 17.73
C LEU A 11 1.67 -7.48 17.27
N ASN A 12 2.08 -8.65 16.76
CA ASN A 12 1.21 -9.78 16.41
C ASN A 12 -0.09 -9.35 15.71
N ASP A 13 -1.22 -9.64 16.35
CA ASP A 13 -2.61 -9.41 15.94
C ASP A 13 -3.09 -7.98 16.20
N ARG A 14 -2.24 -7.09 16.69
CA ARG A 14 -2.56 -5.67 16.92
C ARG A 14 -2.15 -4.77 15.76
N LEU A 15 -1.57 -5.33 14.71
CA LEU A 15 -1.12 -4.62 13.52
C LEU A 15 -1.53 -5.37 12.25
N LEU A 16 -2.04 -4.62 11.28
CA LEU A 16 -2.28 -5.11 9.94
C LEU A 16 -1.40 -4.32 8.96
N ARG A 17 -0.60 -5.04 8.17
CA ARG A 17 0.16 -4.47 7.07
C ARG A 17 -0.59 -4.67 5.77
N LEU A 18 -0.93 -3.58 5.10
CA LEU A 18 -1.52 -3.58 3.76
C LEU A 18 -0.59 -2.85 2.80
N ARG A 19 -0.29 -3.46 1.65
CA ARG A 19 0.37 -2.76 0.56
C ARG A 19 -0.66 -2.16 -0.36
N PHE A 20 -0.38 -0.98 -0.89
CA PHE A 20 -1.30 -0.27 -1.76
C PHE A 20 -1.64 -1.09 -3.01
N GLU A 21 -0.66 -1.77 -3.58
CA GLU A 21 -0.78 -2.64 -4.75
C GLU A 21 -1.77 -3.78 -4.50
N ASP A 22 -1.71 -4.41 -3.32
CA ASP A 22 -2.59 -5.52 -2.96
C ASP A 22 -4.03 -5.02 -2.75
N VAL A 23 -4.19 -3.80 -2.23
CA VAL A 23 -5.52 -3.16 -2.07
C VAL A 23 -6.13 -2.82 -3.43
N LEU A 24 -5.32 -2.37 -4.40
CA LEU A 24 -5.79 -2.15 -5.77
C LEU A 24 -6.19 -3.45 -6.45
N ALA A 25 -5.46 -4.55 -6.21
CA ALA A 25 -5.75 -5.86 -6.78
C ALA A 25 -7.01 -6.51 -6.17
N ASP A 26 -7.19 -6.41 -4.85
CA ASP A 26 -8.36 -6.97 -4.15
C ASP A 26 -8.74 -6.13 -2.92
N ARG A 27 -9.50 -5.06 -3.18
CA ARG A 27 -10.02 -4.17 -2.14
C ARG A 27 -10.91 -4.88 -1.13
N ARG A 28 -11.68 -5.89 -1.55
CA ARG A 28 -12.60 -6.61 -0.66
C ARG A 28 -11.83 -7.44 0.36
N ARG A 29 -10.76 -8.11 -0.07
CA ARG A 29 -9.86 -8.82 0.84
C ARG A 29 -9.23 -7.87 1.86
N ALA A 30 -8.78 -6.69 1.43
CA ALA A 30 -8.24 -5.69 2.35
C ALA A 30 -9.28 -5.27 3.40
N CYS A 31 -10.53 -5.00 3.00
CA CYS A 31 -11.64 -4.70 3.92
C CYS A 31 -11.90 -5.85 4.91
N GLN A 32 -11.84 -7.10 4.47
CA GLN A 32 -11.98 -8.27 5.35
C GLN A 32 -10.84 -8.37 6.37
N GLN A 33 -9.59 -8.11 5.95
CA GLN A 33 -8.44 -8.09 6.86
C GLN A 33 -8.56 -6.97 7.90
N ILE A 34 -9.02 -5.78 7.50
CA ILE A 34 -9.27 -4.67 8.41
C ILE A 34 -10.35 -5.05 9.43
N LYS A 35 -11.47 -5.61 8.96
CA LYS A 35 -12.55 -6.11 9.82
C LYS A 35 -12.03 -7.11 10.85
N ALA A 36 -11.22 -8.08 10.43
CA ALA A 36 -10.65 -9.08 11.32
C ALA A 36 -9.76 -8.45 12.42
N LEU A 37 -9.05 -7.36 12.10
CA LEU A 37 -8.21 -6.66 13.07
C LEU A 37 -9.03 -5.84 14.07
N ILE A 38 -9.92 -4.96 13.60
CA ILE A 38 -10.57 -3.95 14.46
C ILE A 38 -11.95 -4.39 14.96
N SER A 39 -12.42 -5.56 14.56
CA SER A 39 -13.74 -6.12 14.89
C SER A 39 -14.92 -5.19 14.55
N LEU A 40 -14.73 -4.24 13.62
CA LEU A 40 -15.80 -3.40 13.13
C LEU A 40 -16.43 -4.05 11.90
N ASP A 41 -17.74 -4.28 12.00
CA ASP A 41 -18.53 -4.73 10.86
C ASP A 41 -18.56 -3.63 9.79
N TYR A 42 -18.15 -3.97 8.57
CA TYR A 42 -18.45 -3.18 7.40
C TYR A 42 -19.68 -3.76 6.71
N ASN A 43 -20.54 -2.89 6.18
CA ASN A 43 -21.67 -3.33 5.37
C ASN A 43 -21.19 -3.61 3.93
N PRO A 44 -21.11 -4.87 3.48
CA PRO A 44 -20.66 -5.19 2.13
C PRO A 44 -21.63 -4.74 1.03
N SER A 45 -22.87 -4.39 1.38
CA SER A 45 -23.84 -3.83 0.43
C SER A 45 -23.68 -2.33 0.21
N LYS A 46 -22.88 -1.64 1.03
CA LYS A 46 -22.58 -0.23 0.82
C LYS A 46 -21.63 -0.12 -0.38
N GLN A 47 -22.07 0.61 -1.41
CA GLN A 47 -21.25 0.85 -2.59
C GLN A 47 -19.95 1.54 -2.19
N GLU A 48 -18.84 0.88 -2.51
CA GLU A 48 -17.52 1.46 -2.36
C GLU A 48 -17.33 2.56 -3.41
N LEU A 49 -16.83 3.72 -3.00
CA LEU A 49 -16.57 4.81 -3.93
C LEU A 49 -15.48 4.40 -4.94
N SER A 50 -15.67 4.77 -6.19
CA SER A 50 -14.64 4.63 -7.23
C SER A 50 -13.55 5.67 -7.03
N PHE A 51 -12.37 5.44 -7.62
CA PHE A 51 -11.31 6.43 -7.62
C PHE A 51 -11.79 7.75 -8.27
N GLU A 52 -12.54 7.67 -9.36
CA GLU A 52 -13.06 8.83 -10.10
C GLU A 52 -14.03 9.65 -9.25
N GLU A 53 -14.90 8.98 -8.48
CA GLU A 53 -15.84 9.65 -7.56
C GLU A 53 -15.09 10.38 -6.44
N LEU A 54 -14.01 9.78 -5.93
CA LEU A 54 -13.14 10.39 -4.93
C LEU A 54 -12.35 11.56 -5.52
N HIS A 55 -11.69 11.36 -6.66
CA HIS A 55 -10.93 12.40 -7.36
C HIS A 55 -11.79 13.61 -7.72
N LYS A 56 -13.04 13.40 -8.15
CA LYS A 56 -13.97 14.50 -8.45
C LYS A 56 -14.29 15.36 -7.23
N LYS A 57 -14.32 14.77 -6.03
CA LYS A 57 -14.60 15.50 -4.77
C LYS A 57 -13.40 16.32 -4.32
N ASP A 58 -12.19 15.80 -4.48
CA ASP A 58 -10.96 16.48 -4.08
C ASP A 58 -9.78 16.13 -5.00
N PRO A 59 -9.67 16.79 -6.16
CA PRO A 59 -8.68 16.44 -7.17
C PRO A 59 -7.24 16.81 -6.77
N GLN A 60 -7.08 17.74 -5.81
CA GLN A 60 -5.76 18.16 -5.33
C GLN A 60 -5.15 17.09 -4.42
N HIS A 61 -5.95 16.48 -3.54
CA HIS A 61 -5.46 15.44 -2.63
C HIS A 61 -5.47 14.04 -3.26
N ILE A 62 -6.38 13.75 -4.19
CA ILE A 62 -6.59 12.41 -4.74
C ILE A 62 -6.04 12.33 -6.16
N ARG A 63 -4.72 12.39 -6.35
CA ARG A 63 -4.10 12.65 -7.67
C ARG A 63 -4.33 11.61 -8.77
N SER A 64 -3.99 10.33 -8.54
CA SER A 64 -3.99 9.31 -9.63
C SER A 64 -4.47 7.91 -9.24
N GLY A 65 -4.31 7.49 -7.97
CA GLY A 65 -4.77 6.19 -7.50
C GLY A 65 -4.12 4.98 -8.18
N LYS A 66 -2.94 5.17 -8.79
CA LYS A 66 -2.23 4.13 -9.54
C LYS A 66 -0.94 3.72 -8.84
N ALA A 67 -0.66 2.42 -8.84
CA ALA A 67 0.61 1.85 -8.36
C ALA A 67 1.76 2.02 -9.37
N ASN A 68 1.41 2.21 -10.65
CA ASN A 68 2.38 2.52 -11.69
C ASN A 68 2.48 4.04 -11.94
N GLY A 69 3.44 4.42 -12.76
CA GLY A 69 3.74 5.78 -13.17
C GLY A 69 5.14 6.23 -12.77
N TRP A 70 5.80 5.54 -11.84
CA TRP A 70 7.19 5.83 -11.46
C TRP A 70 8.16 5.53 -12.61
N GLU A 71 7.81 4.60 -13.51
CA GLU A 71 8.60 4.19 -14.68
C GLU A 71 8.87 5.36 -15.64
N LYS A 72 8.03 6.40 -15.59
CA LYS A 72 8.18 7.60 -16.43
C LYS A 72 9.19 8.61 -15.90
N TYR A 73 9.58 8.47 -14.63
CA TYR A 73 10.35 9.50 -13.92
C TYR A 73 11.73 9.01 -13.47
N TYR A 74 12.02 7.72 -13.62
CA TYR A 74 13.32 7.16 -13.29
C TYR A 74 13.97 6.52 -14.51
N THR A 75 15.25 6.82 -14.71
CA THR A 75 16.11 6.08 -15.63
C THR A 75 16.57 4.76 -15.00
N ASP A 76 17.02 3.81 -15.81
CA ASP A 76 17.52 2.51 -15.33
C ASP A 76 18.67 2.67 -14.31
N ASN A 77 19.54 3.67 -14.51
CA ASN A 77 20.62 3.98 -13.57
C ASN A 77 20.09 4.51 -12.23
N GLN A 78 19.04 5.34 -12.25
CA GLN A 78 18.41 5.84 -11.03
C GLN A 78 17.66 4.72 -10.28
N LEU A 79 16.99 3.83 -11.01
CA LEU A 79 16.35 2.65 -10.41
C LEU A 79 17.37 1.71 -9.79
N SER A 80 18.48 1.46 -10.49
CA SER A 80 19.58 0.64 -9.98
C SER A 80 20.17 1.23 -8.70
N LEU A 81 20.41 2.55 -8.67
CA LEU A 81 20.90 3.24 -7.48
C LEU A 81 19.89 3.21 -6.33
N LEU A 82 18.60 3.42 -6.60
CA LEU A 82 17.55 3.31 -5.59
C LEU A 82 17.51 1.91 -4.97
N TRP A 83 17.64 0.88 -5.81
CA TRP A 83 17.64 -0.50 -5.34
C TRP A 83 18.91 -0.85 -4.58
N GLU A 84 20.08 -0.39 -5.04
CA GLU A 84 21.35 -0.56 -4.33
C GLU A 84 21.26 0.01 -2.90
N LEU A 85 20.70 1.21 -2.75
CA LEU A 85 20.63 1.90 -1.46
C LEU A 85 19.50 1.40 -0.55
N HIS A 86 18.38 0.91 -1.11
CA HIS A 86 17.16 0.67 -0.34
C HIS A 86 16.56 -0.74 -0.45
N SER A 87 17.17 -1.64 -1.24
CA SER A 87 16.67 -3.01 -1.47
C SER A 87 16.37 -3.76 -0.18
N ALA A 88 17.24 -3.69 0.83
CA ALA A 88 17.03 -4.38 2.11
C ALA A 88 15.69 -3.98 2.76
N THR A 89 15.37 -2.69 2.78
CA THR A 89 14.10 -2.18 3.32
C THR A 89 12.94 -2.52 2.38
N MET A 90 13.11 -2.35 1.07
CA MET A 90 12.07 -2.63 0.08
C MET A 90 11.64 -4.11 0.10
N GLN A 91 12.59 -5.03 0.21
CA GLN A 91 12.35 -6.47 0.36
C GLN A 91 11.62 -6.81 1.67
N GLN A 92 11.95 -6.14 2.78
CA GLN A 92 11.19 -6.31 4.04
C GLN A 92 9.71 -5.95 3.89
N PHE A 93 9.39 -4.99 3.01
CA PHE A 93 8.02 -4.61 2.67
C PHE A 93 7.42 -5.42 1.51
N GLY A 94 8.16 -6.41 0.98
CA GLY A 94 7.70 -7.31 -0.07
C GLY A 94 7.78 -6.71 -1.48
N TYR A 95 8.59 -5.67 -1.69
CA TYR A 95 8.90 -5.17 -3.02
C TYR A 95 10.06 -5.95 -3.63
N GLU A 96 10.05 -6.08 -4.95
CA GLU A 96 11.11 -6.71 -5.74
C GLU A 96 11.65 -5.70 -6.74
N MET A 97 12.87 -5.95 -7.23
CA MET A 97 13.43 -5.13 -8.29
C MET A 97 12.51 -5.24 -9.52
N PRO A 98 12.03 -4.11 -10.05
CA PRO A 98 11.25 -4.12 -11.28
C PRO A 98 12.05 -4.75 -12.41
N LYS A 99 11.40 -5.60 -13.21
CA LYS A 99 11.99 -6.28 -14.36
C LYS A 99 11.93 -5.40 -15.60
#